data_AF-A0A1G8YBQ8-F1
#
_entry.id   AF-A0A1G8YBQ8-F1
#
_cell.length_a   1.000
_cell.length_b   1.000
_cell.length_c   1.000
_cell.angle_alpha   90.00
_cell.angle_beta   90.00
_cell.angle_gamma   90.00
#
_symmetry.space_group_name_H-M   'P 1'
#
loop_
_entity.id
_entity.type
_entity.pdbx_description
1 polymer ?
#
loop_
_entity_poly.entity_id
_entity_poly.type
_entity_poly.pdbx_seq_one_letter_code
_entity_poly.pdbx_strand_id
1 'polypeptide(L)'
;MYTGEVTRAPKQAMDSEVFMSLLVTQLRNQDPSSPMDTNQMIAQTTQLAMMEKISALADTNQESFSLQMRMAAAALVGKDVTFARADGTTGSGTATAVSYAGSVPQVTVGGENIGLDSVAGVSAGVAAPPAP
;
A
#
# COMPACT_ATOMS: atom_id res chain seq x y z
N MET A 1 -27.92 -9.53 -20.47
CA MET A 1 -26.90 -8.84 -21.29
C MET A 1 -26.19 -7.82 -20.41
N TYR A 2 -25.05 -8.14 -19.81
CA TYR A 2 -23.98 -7.16 -19.56
C TYR A 2 -22.64 -7.90 -19.55
N THR A 3 -21.73 -7.34 -20.32
CA THR A 3 -20.48 -7.87 -20.85
C THR A 3 -19.42 -8.13 -19.79
N GLY A 4 -18.63 -9.18 -20.00
CA GLY A 4 -17.55 -9.62 -19.12
C GLY A 4 -16.43 -8.58 -18.96
N GLU A 5 -15.87 -8.59 -17.75
CA GLU A 5 -14.64 -7.89 -17.42
C GLU A 5 -13.49 -8.53 -18.21
N VAL A 6 -13.02 -7.82 -19.23
CA VAL A 6 -11.72 -8.13 -19.84
C VAL A 6 -10.66 -7.63 -18.88
N THR A 7 -10.27 -8.48 -17.93
CA THR A 7 -9.03 -8.30 -17.16
C THR A 7 -7.88 -8.31 -18.17
N ARG A 8 -7.40 -7.13 -18.57
CA ARG A 8 -6.22 -7.01 -19.42
C ARG A 8 -5.03 -7.55 -18.62
N ALA A 9 -4.62 -8.78 -18.93
CA ALA A 9 -3.33 -9.30 -18.49
C ALA A 9 -2.22 -8.34 -18.94
N PRO A 10 -1.21 -8.07 -18.08
CA PRO A 10 -0.37 -6.90 -18.23
C PRO A 10 0.57 -7.03 -19.42
N LYS A 11 0.64 -5.95 -20.20
CA LYS A 11 1.54 -5.68 -21.33
C LYS A 11 3.05 -5.89 -21.02
N GLN A 12 3.41 -6.11 -19.74
CA GLN A 12 4.77 -6.28 -19.25
C GLN A 12 5.37 -7.68 -19.45
N ALA A 13 4.56 -8.73 -19.57
CA ALA A 13 5.08 -10.06 -19.94
C ALA A 13 5.65 -10.05 -21.37
N MET A 14 4.96 -9.34 -22.27
CA MET A 14 5.39 -9.14 -23.66
C MET A 14 6.74 -8.41 -23.76
N ASP A 15 7.04 -7.43 -22.90
CA ASP A 15 8.33 -6.70 -22.95
C ASP A 15 9.53 -7.59 -22.58
N SER A 16 9.36 -8.55 -21.66
CA SER A 16 10.44 -9.47 -21.27
C SER A 16 10.72 -10.54 -22.33
N GLU A 17 9.67 -11.04 -22.99
CA GLU A 17 9.79 -12.02 -24.08
C GLU A 17 10.30 -11.36 -25.37
N VAL A 18 9.88 -10.12 -25.65
CA VAL A 18 10.45 -9.31 -26.72
C VAL A 18 11.93 -9.01 -26.44
N PHE A 19 12.31 -8.68 -25.20
CA PHE A 19 13.70 -8.49 -24.79
C PHE A 19 14.58 -9.75 -25.01
N MET A 20 14.13 -10.92 -24.55
CA MET A 20 14.85 -12.18 -24.78
C MET A 20 14.94 -12.54 -26.27
N SER A 21 13.89 -12.26 -27.05
CA SER A 21 13.90 -12.48 -28.50
C SER A 21 14.88 -11.55 -29.24
N LEU A 22 14.99 -10.30 -28.80
CA LEU A 22 15.95 -9.33 -29.34
C LEU A 22 17.39 -9.65 -28.93
N LEU A 23 17.61 -10.14 -27.71
CA LEU A 23 18.92 -10.61 -27.23
C LEU A 23 19.45 -11.77 -28.08
N VAL A 24 18.59 -12.75 -28.39
CA VAL A 24 18.93 -13.90 -29.25
C VAL A 24 19.12 -13.49 -30.72
N THR A 25 18.36 -12.51 -31.19
CA THR A 25 18.46 -12.01 -32.58
C THR A 25 19.75 -11.21 -32.80
N GLN A 26 20.18 -10.41 -31.83
CA GLN A 26 21.44 -9.65 -31.92
C GLN A 26 22.68 -10.57 -31.84
N LEU A 27 22.65 -11.63 -31.02
CA LEU A 27 23.71 -12.66 -30.99
C LEU A 27 23.90 -13.40 -32.32
N ARG A 28 22.86 -13.47 -33.17
CA ARG A 28 22.90 -14.16 -34.48
C ARG A 28 23.27 -13.25 -35.65
N ASN A 29 23.18 -11.93 -35.53
CA ASN A 29 23.25 -10.99 -36.66
C ASN A 29 24.18 -9.78 -36.49
N GLN A 30 24.94 -9.65 -35.39
CA GLN A 30 25.88 -8.52 -35.28
C GLN A 30 27.21 -8.78 -36.00
N ASP A 31 27.49 -7.95 -37.01
CA ASP A 31 28.84 -7.65 -37.49
C ASP A 31 29.67 -7.09 -36.32
N PRO A 32 30.88 -7.63 -36.05
CA PRO A 32 31.67 -7.36 -34.85
C PRO A 32 32.19 -5.91 -34.67
N SER A 33 31.91 -4.99 -35.61
CA SER A 33 32.57 -3.68 -35.65
C SER A 33 31.91 -2.56 -34.82
N SER A 34 30.70 -2.70 -34.25
CA SER A 34 30.09 -1.69 -33.33
C SER A 34 29.09 -2.20 -32.28
N PRO A 35 29.40 -3.24 -31.47
CA PRO A 35 28.50 -3.79 -30.45
C PRO A 35 28.30 -2.93 -29.18
N MET A 36 28.99 -1.80 -29.01
CA MET A 36 28.94 -1.04 -27.73
C MET A 36 27.71 -0.14 -27.57
N ASP A 37 27.27 0.58 -28.60
CA ASP A 37 26.19 1.58 -28.46
C ASP A 37 24.82 0.97 -28.16
N THR A 38 24.50 -0.17 -28.80
CA THR A 38 23.22 -0.84 -28.60
C THR A 38 23.14 -1.48 -27.21
N ASN A 39 24.23 -2.10 -26.74
CA ASN A 39 24.29 -2.67 -25.39
C ASN A 39 24.20 -1.60 -24.30
N GLN A 40 24.80 -0.42 -24.51
CA GLN A 40 24.70 0.70 -23.56
C GLN A 40 23.28 1.28 -23.49
N MET A 41 22.59 1.46 -24.62
CA MET A 41 21.20 1.91 -24.64
C MET A 41 20.25 0.92 -23.97
N ILE A 42 20.45 -0.39 -24.20
CA ILE A 42 19.65 -1.44 -23.55
C ILE A 42 19.90 -1.46 -22.04
N ALA A 43 21.16 -1.35 -21.62
CA ALA A 43 21.50 -1.29 -20.20
C ALA A 43 20.83 -0.10 -19.51
N GLN A 44 20.85 1.09 -20.13
CA GLN A 44 20.21 2.29 -19.60
C GLN A 44 18.68 2.13 -19.54
N THR A 45 18.05 1.56 -20.56
CA THR A 45 16.60 1.32 -20.60
C THR A 45 16.18 0.30 -19.54
N THR A 46 16.97 -0.76 -19.36
CA THR A 46 16.72 -1.77 -18.32
C THR A 46 16.83 -1.17 -16.93
N GLN A 47 17.84 -0.31 -16.69
CA GLN A 47 17.97 0.42 -15.43
C GLN A 47 16.76 1.30 -15.14
N LEU A 48 16.27 2.05 -16.13
CA LEU A 48 15.07 2.88 -15.98
C LEU A 48 13.82 2.03 -15.69
N ALA A 49 13.61 0.95 -16.44
CA ALA A 49 12.48 0.04 -16.20
C ALA A 49 12.54 -0.63 -14.82
N MET A 50 13.74 -0.93 -14.31
CA MET A 50 13.91 -1.40 -12.93
C MET A 50 13.55 -0.33 -11.91
N MET A 51 13.96 0.92 -12.11
CA MET A 51 13.59 2.03 -11.22
C MET A 51 12.08 2.27 -11.20
N GLU A 52 11.42 2.23 -12.35
CA GLU A 52 9.96 2.35 -12.45
C GLU A 52 9.25 1.22 -11.68
N LYS A 53 9.73 -0.03 -11.80
CA LYS A 53 9.19 -1.16 -11.04
C LYS A 53 9.40 -1.01 -9.53
N ILE A 54 10.56 -0.49 -9.10
CA ILE A 54 10.81 -0.21 -7.67
C ILE A 54 9.87 0.88 -7.17
N SER A 55 9.63 1.93 -7.96
CA SER A 55 8.66 2.98 -7.62
C SER A 55 7.25 2.40 -7.48
N ALA A 56 6.79 1.62 -8.45
CA ALA A 56 5.47 0.98 -8.40
C ALA A 56 5.31 0.04 -7.20
N LEU A 57 6.38 -0.67 -6.82
CA LEU A 57 6.39 -1.50 -5.62
C LEU A 57 6.30 -0.66 -4.34
N ALA A 58 7.01 0.47 -4.27
CA ALA A 58 6.93 1.38 -3.14
C ALA A 58 5.51 1.95 -2.98
N ASP A 59 4.86 2.33 -4.08
CA ASP A 59 3.49 2.82 -4.08
C ASP A 59 2.50 1.74 -3.59
N THR A 60 2.64 0.50 -4.08
CA THR A 60 1.82 -0.64 -3.64
C THR A 60 1.99 -0.93 -2.15
N ASN A 61 3.21 -0.84 -1.64
CA ASN A 61 3.50 -1.01 -0.21
C ASN A 61 2.87 0.10 0.62
N GLN A 62 2.92 1.35 0.16
CA GLN A 62 2.30 2.49 0.84
C GLN A 62 0.77 2.34 0.91
N GLU A 63 0.14 1.88 -0.17
CA GLU A 63 -1.29 1.60 -0.20
C GLU A 63 -1.66 0.45 0.74
N SER A 64 -0.87 -0.63 0.75
CA SER A 64 -1.06 -1.77 1.64
C SER A 64 -0.99 -1.35 3.12
N PHE A 65 -0.02 -0.50 3.46
CA PHE A 65 0.10 0.06 4.81
C PHE A 65 -1.11 0.95 5.16
N SER A 66 -1.59 1.78 4.23
CA SER A 66 -2.82 2.56 4.44
C SER A 66 -4.03 1.67 4.71
N LEU A 67 -4.20 0.57 3.97
CA LEU A 67 -5.28 -0.39 4.18
C LEU A 67 -5.17 -1.06 5.56
N GLN A 68 -3.97 -1.46 5.99
CA GLN A 68 -3.75 -2.02 7.32
C GLN A 68 -4.14 -1.03 8.43
N MET A 69 -3.74 0.24 8.32
CA MET A 69 -4.17 1.27 9.27
C MET A 69 -5.69 1.44 9.26
N ARG A 70 -6.33 1.43 8.09
CA ARG A 70 -7.79 1.55 7.96
C ARG A 70 -8.52 0.43 8.68
N MET A 71 -8.06 -0.81 8.50
CA MET A 71 -8.59 -1.99 9.18
C MET A 71 -8.36 -1.93 10.69
N ALA A 72 -7.17 -1.54 11.12
CA ALA A 72 -6.85 -1.40 12.54
C ALA A 72 -7.77 -0.37 13.21
N ALA A 73 -7.95 0.80 12.61
CA ALA A 73 -8.86 1.82 13.12
C ALA A 73 -10.32 1.32 13.14
N ALA A 74 -10.79 0.65 12.08
CA ALA A 74 -12.13 0.07 12.05
C ALA A 74 -12.37 -0.91 13.20
N ALA A 75 -11.36 -1.71 13.55
CA ALA A 75 -11.45 -2.68 14.64
C ALA A 75 -11.49 -2.05 16.05
N LEU A 76 -11.27 -0.74 16.16
CA LEU A 76 -11.40 -0.01 17.42
C LEU A 76 -12.83 0.44 17.70
N VAL A 77 -13.67 0.60 16.68
CA VAL A 77 -15.06 1.04 16.87
C VAL A 77 -15.79 0.08 17.81
N GLY A 78 -16.44 0.64 18.83
CA GLY A 78 -17.14 -0.10 19.88
C GLY A 78 -16.24 -0.64 21.00
N LYS A 79 -14.92 -0.43 20.94
CA LYS A 79 -13.99 -0.79 22.02
C LYS A 79 -13.63 0.41 22.87
N ASP A 80 -13.23 0.14 24.10
CA ASP A 80 -12.66 1.16 24.96
C ASP A 80 -11.17 1.32 24.63
N VAL A 81 -10.79 2.54 24.29
CA VAL A 81 -9.41 2.89 23.92
C VAL A 81 -8.84 3.86 24.93
N THR A 82 -7.54 3.73 25.19
CA THR A 82 -6.75 4.74 25.89
C THR A 82 -5.85 5.44 24.88
N PHE A 83 -5.70 6.75 25.02
CA PHE A 83 -4.94 7.56 24.07
C PHE A 83 -4.16 8.66 24.77
N ALA A 84 -3.08 9.10 24.15
CA ALA A 84 -2.29 10.24 24.60
C ALA A 84 -2.76 11.52 23.90
N ARG A 85 -2.81 12.63 24.64
CA ARG A 85 -3.05 13.96 24.10
C ARG A 85 -1.74 14.71 23.92
N ALA A 86 -1.78 15.76 23.11
CA ALA A 86 -0.62 16.62 22.85
C ALA A 86 -0.08 17.33 24.10
N ASP A 87 -0.92 17.50 25.15
CA ASP A 87 -0.53 18.06 26.44
C ASP A 87 0.15 17.05 27.38
N GLY A 88 0.36 15.81 26.93
CA GLY A 88 0.97 14.72 27.71
C GLY A 88 0.00 14.00 28.65
N THR A 89 -1.28 14.40 28.69
CA THR A 89 -2.31 13.69 29.45
C THR A 89 -2.81 12.47 28.69
N THR A 90 -3.40 11.52 29.41
CA THR A 90 -4.08 10.38 28.81
C THR A 90 -5.60 10.56 28.88
N GLY A 91 -6.28 10.14 27.83
CA GLY A 91 -7.73 10.00 27.77
C GLY A 91 -8.14 8.54 27.65
N SER A 92 -9.36 8.24 28.05
CA SER A 92 -9.98 6.94 27.80
C SER A 92 -11.45 7.11 27.42
N GLY A 93 -11.96 6.17 26.64
CA GLY A 93 -13.38 6.10 26.32
C GLY A 93 -13.66 5.14 25.18
N THR A 94 -14.95 4.97 24.89
CA THR A 94 -15.40 4.10 23.81
C THR A 94 -15.23 4.80 22.46
N ALA A 95 -14.59 4.13 21.52
CA ALA A 95 -14.48 4.60 20.14
C ALA A 95 -15.83 4.45 19.42
N THR A 96 -16.32 5.54 18.85
CA THR A 96 -17.68 5.63 18.26
C THR A 96 -17.68 5.69 16.74
N ALA A 97 -16.63 6.25 16.15
CA ALA A 97 -16.51 6.40 14.70
C ALA A 97 -15.03 6.42 14.28
N VAL A 98 -14.80 6.27 12.97
CA VAL A 98 -13.48 6.39 12.35
C VAL A 98 -13.58 7.26 11.10
N SER A 99 -12.59 8.13 10.89
CA SER A 99 -12.40 8.94 9.69
C SER A 99 -11.12 8.53 8.96
N TYR A 100 -11.21 8.47 7.63
CA TYR A 100 -10.09 8.14 6.73
C TYR A 100 -9.73 9.29 5.78
N ALA A 101 -10.14 10.52 6.12
CA ALA A 101 -9.90 11.69 5.28
C ALA A 101 -8.41 12.12 5.27
N GLY A 102 -7.67 11.80 6.33
CA GLY A 102 -6.23 12.07 6.45
C GLY A 102 -5.34 10.88 6.07
N SER A 103 -4.02 11.11 6.10
CA SER A 103 -3.00 10.07 5.89
C SER A 103 -3.00 9.02 7.01
N VAL A 104 -3.24 9.46 8.25
CA VAL A 104 -3.44 8.61 9.42
C VAL A 104 -4.94 8.59 9.74
N PRO A 105 -5.56 7.41 9.86
CA PRO A 105 -6.95 7.31 10.30
C PRO A 105 -7.16 7.96 11.67
N GLN A 106 -8.31 8.57 11.88
CA GLN A 106 -8.69 9.16 13.16
C GLN A 106 -9.88 8.42 13.76
N VAL A 107 -9.83 8.18 15.07
CA VAL A 107 -10.85 7.51 15.86
C VAL A 107 -11.55 8.54 16.72
N THR A 108 -12.87 8.59 16.68
CA THR A 108 -13.65 9.52 17.49
C THR A 108 -14.00 8.88 18.83
N VAL A 109 -13.53 9.48 19.93
CA VAL A 109 -13.76 9.03 21.30
C VAL A 109 -14.39 10.18 22.09
N GLY A 110 -15.62 10.01 22.57
CA GLY A 110 -16.32 11.07 23.32
C GLY A 110 -16.50 12.40 22.55
N GLY A 111 -16.50 12.37 21.22
CA GLY A 111 -16.55 13.56 20.35
C GLY A 111 -15.20 14.18 20.00
N GLU A 112 -14.10 13.67 20.58
CA GLU A 112 -12.73 14.07 20.26
C GLU A 112 -12.16 13.18 19.15
N ASN A 113 -11.51 13.76 18.14
CA ASN A 113 -10.86 13.00 17.07
C ASN A 113 -9.40 12.73 17.43
N ILE A 114 -9.06 11.45 17.61
CA ILE A 114 -7.75 10.98 18.04
C ILE A 114 -7.06 10.27 16.88
N GLY A 115 -5.82 10.62 16.58
CA GLY A 115 -5.03 9.91 15.57
C GLY A 115 -4.79 8.45 16.00
N LEU A 116 -4.83 7.51 15.05
CA LEU A 116 -4.55 6.10 15.32
C LEU A 116 -3.16 5.88 15.95
N ASP A 117 -2.20 6.73 15.61
CA ASP A 117 -0.84 6.80 16.16
C ASP A 117 -0.78 7.22 17.64
N SER A 118 -1.82 7.92 18.12
CA SER A 118 -1.93 8.39 19.51
C SER A 118 -2.65 7.39 20.43
N VAL A 119 -3.15 6.28 19.88
CA VAL A 119 -3.79 5.22 20.67
C VAL A 119 -2.73 4.44 21.45
N ALA A 120 -2.80 4.51 22.77
CA ALA A 120 -1.86 3.89 23.69
C ALA A 120 -2.30 2.47 24.11
N GLY A 121 -3.58 2.14 23.99
CA GLY A 121 -4.10 0.83 24.35
C GLY A 121 -5.56 0.61 23.96
N VAL A 122 -5.95 -0.67 23.91
CA VAL A 122 -7.31 -1.10 23.58
C VAL A 122 -7.73 -2.15 24.61
N SER A 123 -8.87 -1.92 25.26
CA SER A 123 -9.52 -2.88 26.16
C SER A 123 -10.85 -3.31 25.57
N ALA A 124 -11.21 -4.58 25.77
CA ALA A 124 -12.58 -4.99 25.55
C ALA A 124 -13.43 -4.31 26.63
N GLY A 125 -14.33 -3.41 26.23
CA GLY A 125 -15.36 -2.93 27.14
C GLY A 125 -16.10 -4.16 27.66
N VAL A 126 -16.22 -4.27 28.99
CA VAL A 126 -16.98 -5.36 29.61
C VAL A 126 -18.41 -5.24 29.09
N ALA A 127 -18.79 -6.10 28.14
CA ALA A 127 -20.18 -6.26 27.77
C ALA A 127 -20.92 -6.70 29.03
N ALA A 128 -21.77 -5.82 29.58
CA ALA A 128 -22.63 -6.17 30.69
C ALA A 128 -23.43 -7.43 30.30
N PRO A 129 -23.43 -8.50 31.13
CA PRO A 129 -24.15 -9.72 30.80
C PRO A 129 -25.65 -9.40 30.61
N PRO A 130 -26.34 -10.07 29.68
CA PRO A 130 -27.77 -9.85 29.48
C PRO A 130 -28.51 -10.15 30.79
N ALA A 131 -29.38 -9.23 31.21
CA ALA A 131 -30.19 -9.39 32.41
C ALA A 131 -31.08 -10.64 32.30
N PRO A 132 -31.30 -11.38 33.41
CA PRO A 132 -32.10 -12.60 33.44
C PRO A 132 -33.59 -12.36 33.16
#